data_AF-A0A9D4PFP3-F1
#
_entry.id   AF-A0A9D4PFP3-F1
#
_cell.length_a   1.000
_cell.length_b   1.000
_cell.length_c   1.000
_cell.angle_alpha   90.00
_cell.angle_beta   90.00
_cell.angle_gamma   90.00
#
_symmetry.space_group_name_H-M   'P 1'
#
loop_
_entity.id
_entity.type
_entity.pdbx_description
1 polymer ?
#
loop_
_entity_poly.entity_id
_entity_poly.type
_entity_poly.pdbx_seq_one_letter_code
_entity_poly.pdbx_strand_id
1 'polypeptide(L)'
;MTLGEFLLVLLEFVLLNVQCLWIALRGMVHWPAPVPPKSVTDKVVLITGSGHGVGRELALRFARLGARVVLVDIHKVRSVFGPTDPVL
;
A
#
# COMPACT_ATOMS: atom_id res chain seq x y z
N MET A 1 26.09 35.91 -18.58
CA MET A 1 25.66 35.85 -17.18
C MET A 1 25.59 37.25 -16.62
N THR A 2 24.39 37.82 -16.57
CA THR A 2 24.15 39.14 -15.97
C THR A 2 23.97 38.99 -14.46
N LEU A 3 24.22 40.05 -13.69
CA LEU A 3 24.04 40.03 -12.23
C LEU A 3 22.61 39.60 -11.82
N GLY A 4 21.60 39.93 -12.63
CA GLY A 4 20.21 39.53 -12.39
C GLY A 4 19.99 38.02 -12.49
N GLU A 5 20.59 37.35 -13.48
CA GLU A 5 20.49 35.89 -13.63
C GLU A 5 21.10 35.16 -12.42
N PHE A 6 22.23 35.68 -11.93
CA PHE A 6 22.88 35.12 -10.74
C PHE A 6 22.01 35.26 -9.48
N LEU A 7 21.34 36.40 -9.30
CA LEU A 7 20.42 36.61 -8.17
C LEU A 7 19.18 35.72 -8.23
N LEU A 8 18.64 35.46 -9.44
CA LEU A 8 17.53 34.54 -9.63
C LEU A 8 17.91 33.09 -9.26
N VAL A 9 19.08 32.62 -9.70
CA VAL A 9 19.57 31.29 -9.36
C VAL A 9 19.78 31.13 -7.84
N LEU A 10 20.31 32.16 -7.18
CA LEU A 10 20.46 32.15 -5.72
C LEU A 10 19.09 32.10 -5.01
N LEU A 11 18.10 32.85 -5.50
CA LEU A 11 16.76 32.84 -4.95
C LEU A 11 16.09 31.46 -5.12
N GLU A 12 16.17 30.85 -6.30
CA GLU A 12 15.66 29.51 -6.57
C GLU A 12 16.30 28.47 -5.67
N PHE A 13 17.62 28.56 -5.46
CA PHE A 13 18.34 27.67 -4.56
C PHE A 13 17.84 27.82 -3.12
N VAL A 14 17.64 29.05 -2.62
CA VAL A 14 17.10 29.29 -1.28
C VAL A 14 15.67 28.76 -1.15
N LEU A 15 14.81 29.01 -2.14
CA LEU A 15 13.43 28.52 -2.15
C LEU A 15 13.36 26.99 -2.15
N LEU A 16 14.22 26.32 -2.94
CA LEU A 16 14.33 24.87 -2.96
C LEU A 16 14.75 24.32 -1.60
N ASN A 17 15.78 24.90 -0.98
CA ASN A 17 16.26 24.46 0.34
C ASN A 17 15.17 24.62 1.42
N VAL A 18 14.42 25.73 1.39
CA VAL A 18 13.29 25.94 2.31
C VAL A 18 12.16 24.94 2.06
N GLN A 19 11.81 24.66 0.80
CA GLN A 19 10.79 23.66 0.48
C GLN A 19 11.21 22.24 0.88
N CYS A 20 12.46 21.86 0.62
CA CYS A 20 13.01 20.57 1.04
C CYS A 20 12.98 20.43 2.57
N LEU A 21 13.39 21.48 3.30
CA LEU A 21 13.34 21.49 4.76
C LEU A 21 11.89 21.37 5.26
N TRP A 22 10.97 22.12 4.67
CA TRP A 22 9.55 22.07 5.03
C TRP A 22 8.93 20.68 4.82
N ILE A 23 9.21 20.03 3.69
CA ILE A 23 8.74 18.67 3.40
C ILE A 23 9.36 17.66 4.37
N ALA A 24 10.66 17.78 4.66
CA ALA A 24 11.34 16.90 5.62
C ALA A 24 10.76 17.05 7.04
N LEU A 25 10.49 18.28 7.47
CA LEU A 25 9.88 18.56 8.78
C LEU A 25 8.44 18.05 8.86
N ARG A 26 7.60 18.26 7.82
CA ARG A 26 6.27 17.62 7.75
C ARG A 26 6.37 16.10 7.79
N GLY A 27 7.33 15.56 7.03
CA GLY A 27 7.77 14.17 7.01
C GLY A 27 7.95 13.59 8.40
N MET A 28 8.79 14.25 9.20
CA MET A 28 9.08 13.89 10.58
C MET A 28 7.86 13.96 11.50
N VAL A 29 7.00 14.96 11.33
CA VAL A 29 5.83 15.15 12.21
C VAL A 29 4.74 14.10 11.94
N HIS A 30 4.53 13.68 10.69
CA HIS A 30 3.57 12.60 10.38
C HIS A 30 4.18 11.19 10.46
N TRP A 31 5.49 11.08 10.72
CA TRP A 31 6.22 9.81 10.82
C TRP A 31 5.72 8.85 11.91
N PRO A 32 5.32 9.29 13.12
CA PRO A 32 5.05 8.34 14.19
C PRO A 32 3.64 7.72 14.16
N ALA A 33 2.74 8.18 13.28
CA ALA A 33 1.38 7.67 13.19
C ALA A 33 1.25 6.69 12.02
N PRO A 34 1.43 5.37 12.23
CA PRO A 34 1.04 4.39 11.23
C PRO A 34 -0.45 4.59 10.95
N VAL A 35 -0.78 4.88 9.70
CA VAL A 35 -2.18 4.97 9.25
C VAL A 35 -2.90 3.68 9.67
N PRO A 36 -4.06 3.79 10.34
CA PRO A 36 -4.77 2.60 10.80
C PRO A 36 -5.08 1.69 9.60
N PRO A 37 -4.87 0.37 9.73
CA PRO A 37 -5.10 -0.54 8.62
C PRO A 37 -6.57 -0.47 8.17
N LYS A 38 -6.76 -0.40 6.87
CA LYS A 38 -8.10 -0.35 6.28
C LYS A 38 -8.84 -1.67 6.55
N SER A 39 -10.06 -1.59 7.06
CA SER A 39 -10.91 -2.77 7.19
C SER A 39 -11.29 -3.33 5.82
N VAL A 40 -11.25 -4.66 5.72
CA VAL A 40 -11.55 -5.45 4.51
C VAL A 40 -12.76 -6.36 4.68
N THR A 41 -13.44 -6.28 5.83
CA THR A 41 -14.68 -7.02 6.08
C THR A 41 -15.74 -6.63 5.04
N ASP A 42 -16.41 -7.64 4.48
CA ASP A 42 -17.39 -7.52 3.40
C ASP A 42 -16.87 -6.87 2.10
N LYS A 43 -15.55 -6.74 1.94
CA LYS A 43 -14.92 -6.27 0.71
C LYS A 43 -14.53 -7.43 -0.19
N VAL A 44 -14.54 -7.19 -1.50
CA VAL A 44 -14.04 -8.15 -2.49
C VAL A 44 -12.54 -7.92 -2.70
N VAL A 45 -11.74 -8.99 -2.57
CA VAL A 45 -10.27 -8.94 -2.70
C VAL A 45 -9.83 -9.95 -3.75
N LEU A 46 -9.22 -9.47 -4.84
CA LEU A 46 -8.63 -10.31 -5.89
C LEU A 46 -7.16 -10.62 -5.57
N ILE A 47 -6.79 -11.90 -5.59
CA ILE A 47 -5.43 -12.34 -5.29
C ILE A 47 -4.91 -13.20 -6.44
N THR A 48 -3.86 -12.73 -7.10
CA THR A 48 -3.10 -13.48 -8.11
C THR A 48 -1.97 -14.27 -7.46
N GLY A 49 -1.53 -15.37 -8.07
CA GLY A 49 -0.48 -16.21 -7.47
C GLY A 49 -0.90 -16.92 -6.18
N SER A 50 -2.21 -17.17 -6.02
CA SER A 50 -2.81 -17.77 -4.81
C SER A 50 -2.54 -19.28 -4.66
N GLY A 51 -1.85 -19.88 -5.64
CA GLY A 51 -1.42 -21.26 -5.73
C GLY A 51 -0.58 -21.75 -4.56
N HIS A 52 0.32 -20.90 -4.08
CA HIS A 52 1.38 -21.27 -3.15
C HIS A 52 1.98 -20.05 -2.47
N GLY A 53 2.87 -20.31 -1.50
CA GLY A 53 3.67 -19.29 -0.84
C GLY A 53 2.83 -18.13 -0.28
N VAL A 54 3.29 -16.91 -0.57
CA VAL A 54 2.70 -15.67 -0.03
C VAL A 54 1.27 -15.45 -0.50
N GLY A 55 0.95 -15.74 -1.77
CA GLY A 55 -0.40 -15.54 -2.30
C GLY A 55 -1.44 -16.41 -1.60
N ARG A 56 -1.07 -17.67 -1.27
CA ARG A 56 -1.93 -18.58 -0.50
C ARG A 56 -2.16 -18.08 0.93
N GLU A 57 -1.12 -17.63 1.62
CA GLU A 57 -1.26 -17.14 2.99
C GLU A 57 -2.07 -15.83 3.04
N LEU A 58 -1.86 -14.93 2.06
CA LEU A 58 -2.67 -13.73 1.90
C LEU A 58 -4.15 -14.07 1.70
N ALA A 59 -4.47 -15.06 0.86
CA ALA A 59 -5.84 -15.51 0.64
C ALA A 59 -6.50 -15.98 1.93
N LEU A 60 -5.81 -16.82 2.71
CA LEU A 60 -6.31 -17.30 4.00
C LEU A 60 -6.49 -16.16 5.00
N ARG A 61 -5.54 -15.23 5.07
CA ARG A 61 -5.61 -14.09 5.98
C ARG A 61 -6.75 -13.13 5.63
N PHE A 62 -6.94 -12.81 4.35
CA PHE A 62 -8.04 -11.96 3.91
C PHE A 62 -9.41 -12.63 4.12
N ALA A 63 -9.52 -13.93 3.88
CA ALA A 63 -10.73 -14.69 4.20
C ALA A 63 -11.06 -14.63 5.70
N ARG A 64 -10.06 -14.83 6.59
CA ARG A 64 -10.22 -14.72 8.04
C ARG A 64 -10.62 -13.32 8.52
N LEU A 65 -10.25 -12.28 7.77
CA LEU A 65 -10.64 -10.89 8.04
C LEU A 65 -12.07 -10.56 7.55
N GLY A 66 -12.80 -11.55 7.02
CA GLY A 66 -14.18 -11.39 6.52
C GLY A 66 -14.27 -10.83 5.11
N ALA A 67 -13.18 -10.86 4.34
CA ALA A 67 -13.22 -10.45 2.94
C ALA A 67 -13.72 -11.57 2.03
N ARG A 68 -14.45 -11.21 0.98
CA ARG A 68 -14.80 -12.10 -0.13
C ARG A 68 -13.61 -12.18 -1.09
N VAL A 69 -12.84 -13.25 -1.01
CA VAL A 69 -11.63 -13.43 -1.83
C VAL A 69 -11.93 -14.09 -3.18
N VAL A 70 -11.38 -13.53 -4.25
CA VAL A 70 -11.34 -14.10 -5.60
C VAL A 70 -9.91 -14.54 -5.89
N LEU A 71 -9.72 -15.84 -6.14
CA LEU A 71 -8.39 -16.44 -6.28
C LEU A 71 -8.07 -16.70 -7.75
N VAL A 72 -6.95 -16.17 -8.20
CA VAL A 72 -6.43 -16.36 -9.56
C VAL A 72 -5.06 -17.01 -9.47
N ASP A 73 -4.92 -18.18 -10.11
CA ASP A 73 -3.65 -18.86 -10.30
C ASP A 73 -3.71 -19.73 -11.56
N ILE A 74 -2.55 -20.04 -12.12
CA ILE A 74 -2.40 -20.99 -13.24
C ILE A 74 -2.52 -22.44 -12.75
N HIS A 75 -2.14 -22.69 -11.50
CA HIS A 75 -2.30 -23.97 -10.84
C HIS A 75 -3.69 -24.04 -10.25
N LYS A 76 -4.41 -25.13 -10.54
CA LYS A 76 -5.74 -25.37 -10.00
C LYS A 76 -5.63 -25.64 -8.50
N VAL A 77 -5.78 -24.59 -7.68
CA VAL A 77 -5.89 -24.72 -6.22
C VAL A 77 -7.19 -25.43 -5.88
N ARG A 78 -7.12 -26.42 -4.99
CA ARG A 78 -8.31 -27.02 -4.39
C ARG A 78 -9.04 -25.92 -3.62
N SER A 79 -10.18 -25.48 -4.13
CA SER A 79 -11.05 -24.55 -3.43
C SER A 79 -11.53 -25.22 -2.14
N VAL A 80 -10.94 -24.85 -1.01
CA VAL A 80 -11.40 -25.25 0.35
C VAL A 80 -12.49 -24.28 0.85
N PHE A 81 -13.11 -23.55 -0.07
CA PHE A 81 -14.14 -22.56 0.21
C PHE A 81 -15.29 -22.79 -0.77
N GLY A 82 -15.89 -23.99 -0.69
CA GLY A 82 -17.19 -24.26 -1.26
C GLY A 82 -18.30 -23.80 -0.30
N PRO A 83 -19.55 -23.59 -0.79
CA PRO A 83 -20.72 -23.23 0.02
C PRO A 83 -21.08 -24.21 1.16
N THR A 84 -20.32 -25.29 1.34
CA THR A 84 -20.59 -26.39 2.27
C THR A 84 -19.40 -26.76 3.17
N ASP A 85 -18.31 -25.97 3.17
CA ASP A 85 -17.17 -26.24 4.05
C ASP A 85 -17.39 -25.56 5.41
N PRO A 86 -17.56 -26.32 6.51
CA PRO A 86 -17.85 -25.77 7.82
C PRO A 86 -16.56 -25.24 8.43
N VAL A 87 -16.28 -23.97 8.19
CA VAL A 87 -15.42 -23.17 9.06
C VAL A 87 -16.16 -21.87 9.32
N LEU A 88 -16.81 -21.86 10.49
CA LEU A 88 -17.88 -20.98 11.00
C LEU A 88 -19.30 -21.52 10.76
#